data_AF-A0ABD0R0Z1-F1
#
_entry.id   AF-A0ABD0R0Z1-F1
#
_cell.length_a   1.000
_cell.length_b   1.000
_cell.length_c   1.000
_cell.angle_alpha   90.00
_cell.angle_beta   90.00
_cell.angle_gamma   90.00
#
_symmetry.space_group_name_H-M   'P 1'
#
loop_
_entity.id
_entity.type
_entity.pdbx_description
1 polymer ?
#
loop_
_entity_poly.entity_id
_entity_poly.type
_entity_poly.pdbx_seq_one_letter_code
_entity_poly.pdbx_strand_id
1 'polypeptide(L)'
;LISAHILLTDPRHPFGDIALKDYDNELLHLAHDLAVRLLPAFENTSTGIPYPRVNLKKGVPPDSINETCTAGAGSLLVEFGILSRLIGDSTFEWVARRAVKALWSLRSNETGLLGNVVNIQTGQWVGKQSGLGAGMDSFYEYLLKSYILFGEKEDYRMFSAAYESIQSHLRRG
;
A
#
# COMPACT_ATOMS: atom_id res chain seq x y z
N LEU A 1 5.75 -3.91 -14.19
CA LEU A 1 7.09 -4.48 -13.97
C LEU A 1 6.99 -5.82 -13.25
N ILE A 2 6.59 -5.86 -11.97
CA ILE A 2 6.51 -7.10 -11.16
C ILE A 2 5.58 -8.16 -11.77
N SER A 3 4.35 -7.79 -12.15
CA SER A 3 3.39 -8.73 -12.74
C SER A 3 3.90 -9.36 -14.03
N ALA A 4 4.57 -8.57 -14.89
CA ALA A 4 5.18 -9.05 -16.12
C ALA A 4 6.40 -9.94 -15.84
N HIS A 5 7.23 -9.61 -14.84
CA HIS A 5 8.31 -10.48 -14.39
C HIS A 5 7.75 -11.85 -13.95
N ILE A 6 6.75 -11.87 -13.07
CA ILE A 6 6.11 -13.13 -12.61
C ILE A 6 5.50 -13.89 -13.80
N LEU A 7 4.86 -13.19 -14.72
CA LEU A 7 4.28 -13.82 -15.91
C LEU A 7 5.36 -14.49 -16.80
N LEU A 8 6.57 -13.92 -16.89
CA LEU A 8 7.66 -14.50 -17.66
C LEU A 8 8.40 -15.64 -16.94
N THR A 9 8.32 -15.70 -15.60
CA THR A 9 9.16 -16.60 -14.79
C THR A 9 8.38 -17.67 -14.02
N ASP A 10 7.08 -17.52 -13.80
CA ASP A 10 6.27 -18.48 -13.05
C ASP A 10 5.64 -19.54 -13.99
N PRO A 11 6.18 -20.76 -14.08
CA PRO A 11 5.67 -21.77 -15.02
C PRO A 11 4.24 -22.24 -14.72
N ARG A 12 3.64 -21.82 -13.60
CA ARG A 12 2.27 -22.19 -13.22
C ARG A 12 1.21 -21.29 -13.84
N HIS A 13 1.58 -20.20 -14.51
CA HIS A 13 0.61 -19.31 -15.13
C HIS A 13 -0.12 -20.02 -16.30
N PRO A 14 -1.38 -19.66 -16.61
CA PRO A 14 -2.23 -20.44 -17.54
C PRO A 14 -2.02 -20.15 -19.02
N PHE A 15 -0.96 -19.43 -19.41
CA PHE A 15 -0.82 -18.82 -20.74
C PHE A 15 0.13 -19.56 -21.68
N GLY A 16 0.57 -20.78 -21.32
CA GLY A 16 1.53 -21.56 -22.11
C GLY A 16 2.97 -21.05 -21.98
N ASP A 17 3.85 -21.43 -22.91
CA ASP A 17 5.23 -20.93 -22.91
C ASP A 17 5.28 -19.51 -23.51
N ILE A 18 5.44 -18.53 -22.64
CA ILE A 18 5.65 -17.12 -22.99
C ILE A 18 7.02 -16.63 -22.50
N ALA A 19 7.88 -17.56 -22.05
CA ALA A 19 9.20 -17.23 -21.55
C ALA A 19 10.04 -16.62 -22.68
N LEU A 20 10.81 -15.58 -22.34
CA LEU A 20 11.75 -14.96 -23.26
C LEU A 20 13.13 -15.59 -23.03
N LYS A 21 13.69 -16.18 -24.08
CA LYS A 21 14.91 -17.01 -24.02
C LYS A 21 16.09 -16.34 -23.32
N ASP A 22 16.25 -15.04 -23.50
CA ASP A 22 17.39 -14.27 -22.98
C ASP A 22 16.98 -13.30 -21.86
N TYR A 23 15.85 -13.55 -21.19
CA TYR A 23 15.39 -12.72 -20.08
C TYR A 23 16.17 -13.02 -18.79
N ASP A 24 16.82 -11.99 -18.25
CA ASP A 24 17.63 -12.07 -17.02
C ASP A 24 17.12 -11.07 -15.97
N ASN A 25 15.83 -11.17 -15.66
CA ASN A 25 15.20 -10.44 -14.55
C ASN A 25 15.22 -8.90 -14.69
N GLU A 26 15.39 -8.34 -15.88
CA GLU A 26 15.54 -6.90 -16.09
C GLU A 26 14.31 -6.13 -15.57
N LEU A 27 13.11 -6.69 -15.73
CA LEU A 27 11.88 -6.08 -15.19
C LEU A 27 11.84 -6.09 -13.66
N LEU A 28 12.43 -7.09 -13.01
CA LEU A 28 12.58 -7.13 -11.55
C LEU A 28 13.63 -6.11 -11.09
N HIS A 29 14.76 -6.01 -11.79
CA HIS A 29 15.77 -4.99 -11.52
C HIS A 29 15.21 -3.57 -11.63
N LEU A 30 14.41 -3.29 -12.66
CA LEU A 30 13.73 -2.00 -12.82
C LEU A 30 12.65 -1.77 -11.75
N ALA A 31 11.94 -2.82 -11.33
CA ALA A 31 10.97 -2.70 -10.24
C ALA A 31 11.66 -2.34 -8.92
N HIS A 32 12.81 -2.98 -8.65
CA HIS A 32 13.62 -2.69 -7.48
C HIS A 32 14.19 -1.27 -7.51
N ASP A 33 14.80 -0.83 -8.63
CA ASP A 33 15.30 0.55 -8.76
C ASP A 33 14.20 1.59 -8.55
N LEU A 34 13.00 1.37 -9.11
CA LEU A 34 11.86 2.26 -8.88
C LEU A 34 11.45 2.27 -7.41
N ALA A 35 11.34 1.12 -6.76
CA ALA A 35 10.92 1.03 -5.36
C ALA A 35 11.92 1.71 -4.42
N VAL A 36 13.24 1.56 -4.66
CA VAL A 36 14.29 2.28 -3.92
C VAL A 36 14.09 3.79 -4.02
N ARG A 37 13.76 4.32 -5.21
CA ARG A 37 13.50 5.74 -5.43
C ARG A 37 12.20 6.24 -4.77
N LEU A 38 11.30 5.35 -4.38
CA LEU A 38 10.07 5.67 -3.65
C LEU A 38 10.28 5.70 -2.13
N LEU A 39 11.31 5.03 -1.59
CA LEU A 39 11.59 4.98 -0.15
C LEU A 39 11.65 6.35 0.55
N PRO A 40 12.21 7.42 -0.05
CA PRO A 40 12.22 8.74 0.59
C PRO A 40 10.83 9.27 0.94
N ALA A 41 9.75 8.79 0.31
CA ALA A 41 8.38 9.16 0.67
C ALA A 41 7.99 8.68 2.09
N PHE A 42 8.61 7.63 2.60
CA PHE A 42 8.32 7.03 3.92
C PHE A 42 9.24 7.55 5.03
N GLU A 43 10.25 8.35 4.67
CA GLU A 43 11.22 8.94 5.58
C GLU A 43 10.73 10.29 6.10
N ASN A 44 11.23 10.70 7.27
CA ASN A 44 10.90 11.99 7.89
C ASN A 44 9.40 12.24 8.10
N THR A 45 8.61 11.18 8.27
CA THR A 45 7.20 11.26 8.68
C THR A 45 7.04 10.76 10.11
N SER A 46 6.43 11.58 10.96
CA SER A 46 6.28 11.26 12.39
C SER A 46 5.33 10.08 12.63
N THR A 47 4.40 9.83 11.71
CA THR A 47 3.41 8.73 11.79
C THR A 47 3.86 7.45 11.08
N GLY A 48 4.86 7.52 10.19
CA GLY A 48 5.20 6.44 9.26
C GLY A 48 4.30 6.32 8.04
N ILE A 49 3.29 7.20 7.89
CA ILE A 49 2.47 7.34 6.68
C ILE A 49 3.29 8.11 5.63
N PRO A 50 3.34 7.68 4.36
CA PRO A 50 4.20 8.30 3.36
C PRO A 50 3.66 9.64 2.84
N TYR A 51 4.58 10.49 2.39
CA TYR A 51 4.26 11.65 1.56
C TYR A 51 3.51 11.24 0.29
N PRO A 52 2.58 12.07 -0.21
CA PRO A 52 1.81 11.76 -1.42
C PRO A 52 2.63 11.88 -2.71
N ARG A 53 3.81 12.52 -2.65
CA ARG A 53 4.66 12.79 -3.82
C ARG A 53 6.13 12.68 -3.45
N VAL A 54 6.91 12.14 -4.37
CA VAL A 54 8.36 12.03 -4.28
C VAL A 54 8.97 12.27 -5.66
N ASN A 55 10.11 12.96 -5.70
CA ASN A 55 10.90 13.08 -6.92
C ASN A 55 11.86 11.89 -7.02
N LEU A 56 11.74 11.08 -8.08
CA LEU A 56 12.53 9.85 -8.26
C LEU A 56 14.05 10.05 -8.37
N LYS A 57 14.53 11.30 -8.52
CA LYS A 57 15.95 11.65 -8.54
C LYS A 57 16.38 12.41 -7.29
N LYS A 58 15.51 13.26 -6.73
CA LYS A 58 15.85 14.21 -5.66
C LYS A 58 15.21 13.90 -4.30
N GLY A 59 14.36 12.89 -4.20
CA GLY A 59 13.60 12.58 -2.99
C GLY A 59 12.42 13.53 -2.77
N VAL A 60 11.99 13.69 -1.52
CA VAL A 60 10.86 14.56 -1.15
C VAL A 60 11.33 16.03 -1.05
N PRO A 61 10.71 16.99 -1.77
CA PRO A 61 11.02 18.41 -1.63
C PRO A 61 10.70 18.96 -0.22
N PRO A 62 11.46 19.93 0.31
CA PRO A 62 11.21 20.52 1.63
C PRO A 62 9.83 21.20 1.79
N ASP A 63 9.26 21.67 0.69
CA ASP A 63 7.95 22.32 0.59
C ASP A 63 6.81 21.35 0.23
N SER A 64 7.06 20.04 0.36
CA SER A 64 6.05 19.01 0.08
C SER A 64 4.85 19.12 1.02
N ILE A 65 3.67 18.82 0.49
CA ILE A 65 2.44 18.79 1.29
C ILE A 65 2.47 17.61 2.27
N ASN A 66 2.07 17.88 3.50
CA ASN A 66 2.00 16.86 4.57
C ASN A 66 0.66 16.10 4.57
N GLU A 67 -0.21 16.33 3.59
CA GLU A 67 -1.54 15.74 3.50
C GLU A 67 -1.58 14.66 2.44
N THR A 68 -2.08 13.48 2.79
CA THR A 68 -2.23 12.35 1.84
C THR A 68 -3.59 11.69 2.01
N CYS A 69 -4.04 10.98 0.99
CA CYS A 69 -5.28 10.21 1.08
C CYS A 69 -5.02 8.78 1.57
N THR A 70 -6.03 8.19 2.20
CA THR A 70 -5.97 6.85 2.80
C THR A 70 -5.58 5.78 1.79
N ALA A 71 -6.20 5.79 0.60
CA ALA A 71 -5.85 4.90 -0.50
C ALA A 71 -4.40 5.11 -0.96
N GLY A 72 -3.98 6.36 -1.21
CA GLY A 72 -2.64 6.65 -1.71
C GLY A 72 -1.53 6.22 -0.77
N ALA A 73 -1.76 6.33 0.55
CA ALA A 73 -0.79 5.93 1.56
C ALA A 73 -0.82 4.43 1.92
N GLY A 74 -1.96 3.75 1.75
CA GLY A 74 -2.15 2.37 2.22
C GLY A 74 -2.15 1.30 1.12
N SER A 75 -2.24 1.68 -0.15
CA SER A 75 -2.38 0.75 -1.27
C SER A 75 -1.05 0.45 -1.99
N LEU A 76 0.02 0.21 -1.22
CA LEU A 76 1.33 -0.21 -1.73
C LEU A 76 1.76 -1.59 -1.21
N LEU A 77 1.00 -2.18 -0.29
CA LEU A 77 1.38 -3.40 0.43
C LEU A 77 1.55 -4.61 -0.49
N VAL A 78 0.73 -4.73 -1.53
CA VAL A 78 0.80 -5.86 -2.47
C VAL A 78 2.07 -5.80 -3.30
N GLU A 79 2.37 -4.66 -3.91
CA GLU A 79 3.52 -4.48 -4.80
C GLU A 79 4.82 -4.57 -4.01
N PHE A 80 4.89 -3.87 -2.86
CA PHE A 80 6.09 -3.87 -2.03
C PHE A 80 6.31 -5.24 -1.35
N GLY A 81 5.23 -5.91 -0.93
CA GLY A 81 5.31 -7.26 -0.38
C GLY A 81 5.79 -8.30 -1.39
N ILE A 82 5.24 -8.28 -2.61
CA ILE A 82 5.68 -9.19 -3.68
C ILE A 82 7.15 -8.90 -4.03
N LEU A 83 7.51 -7.63 -4.22
CA LEU A 83 8.89 -7.25 -4.54
C LEU A 83 9.86 -7.76 -3.46
N SER A 84 9.58 -7.47 -2.19
CA SER A 84 10.37 -7.92 -1.05
C SER A 84 10.60 -9.43 -1.05
N ARG A 85 9.57 -10.21 -1.33
CA ARG A 85 9.66 -11.68 -1.39
C ARG A 85 10.45 -12.18 -2.59
N LEU A 86 10.34 -11.52 -3.75
CA LEU A 86 11.08 -11.88 -4.96
C LEU A 86 12.59 -11.62 -4.81
N ILE A 87 12.97 -10.51 -4.17
CA ILE A 87 14.38 -10.11 -4.04
C ILE A 87 15.03 -10.54 -2.72
N GLY A 88 14.25 -11.03 -1.74
CA GLY A 88 14.75 -11.42 -0.42
C GLY A 88 15.09 -10.26 0.52
N ASP A 89 14.53 -9.07 0.30
CA ASP A 89 14.73 -7.87 1.13
C ASP A 89 13.39 -7.38 1.69
N SER A 90 13.22 -7.47 3.01
CA SER A 90 11.96 -7.09 3.69
C SER A 90 11.70 -5.59 3.79
N THR A 91 12.65 -4.73 3.39
CA THR A 91 12.56 -3.27 3.57
C THR A 91 11.26 -2.70 2.99
N PHE A 92 10.89 -3.07 1.76
CA PHE A 92 9.70 -2.57 1.08
C PHE A 92 8.42 -3.05 1.77
N GLU A 93 8.28 -4.35 2.01
CA GLU A 93 7.12 -4.90 2.74
C GLU A 93 6.97 -4.24 4.11
N TRP A 94 8.08 -4.04 4.83
CA TRP A 94 8.08 -3.43 6.15
C TRP A 94 7.56 -1.99 6.12
N VAL A 95 8.02 -1.13 5.20
CA VAL A 95 7.54 0.26 5.13
C VAL A 95 6.06 0.33 4.74
N ALA A 96 5.60 -0.54 3.85
CA ALA A 96 4.19 -0.59 3.45
C ALA A 96 3.29 -1.08 4.59
N ARG A 97 3.70 -2.14 5.32
CA ARG A 97 2.97 -2.62 6.52
C ARG A 97 2.94 -1.57 7.61
N ARG A 98 4.04 -0.85 7.84
CA ARG A 98 4.10 0.25 8.81
C ARG A 98 3.08 1.34 8.47
N ALA A 99 2.98 1.75 7.20
CA ALA A 99 2.00 2.73 6.75
C ALA A 99 0.55 2.25 6.93
N VAL A 100 0.26 0.98 6.57
CA VAL A 100 -1.07 0.37 6.79
C VAL A 100 -1.44 0.35 8.28
N LYS A 101 -0.51 -0.07 9.15
CA LYS A 101 -0.73 -0.09 10.60
C LYS A 101 -0.92 1.32 11.19
N ALA A 102 -0.17 2.30 10.70
CA ALA A 102 -0.32 3.69 11.10
C ALA A 102 -1.72 4.20 10.74
N LEU A 103 -2.16 4.07 9.48
CA LEU A 103 -3.52 4.42 9.06
C LEU A 103 -4.59 3.69 9.87
N TRP A 104 -4.40 2.38 10.08
CA TRP A 104 -5.29 1.58 10.90
C TRP A 104 -5.41 2.20 12.29
N SER A 105 -4.31 2.50 12.97
CA SER A 105 -4.33 3.05 14.34
C SER A 105 -5.06 4.38 14.49
N LEU A 106 -5.28 5.12 13.41
CA LEU A 106 -5.94 6.44 13.40
C LEU A 106 -7.46 6.37 13.23
N ARG A 107 -8.05 5.16 13.14
CA ARG A 107 -9.51 4.98 13.03
C ARG A 107 -10.27 5.66 14.18
N SER A 108 -11.51 6.07 13.91
CA SER A 108 -12.42 6.55 14.95
C SER A 108 -12.67 5.44 15.98
N ASN A 109 -12.57 5.77 17.27
CA ASN A 109 -12.86 4.83 18.35
C ASN A 109 -14.35 4.50 18.45
N GLU A 110 -15.21 5.35 17.88
CA GLU A 110 -16.67 5.24 17.92
C GLU A 110 -17.22 4.43 16.75
N THR A 111 -16.72 4.69 15.52
CA THR A 111 -17.24 4.05 14.29
C THR A 111 -16.32 2.99 13.72
N GLY A 112 -15.03 3.01 14.11
CA GLY A 112 -13.99 2.18 13.50
C GLY A 112 -13.62 2.58 12.05
N LEU A 113 -14.17 3.67 11.52
CA LEU A 113 -13.92 4.14 10.16
C LEU A 113 -12.68 5.05 10.07
N LEU A 114 -12.08 5.08 8.88
CA LEU A 114 -10.99 6.01 8.52
C LEU A 114 -11.55 7.28 7.88
N GLY A 115 -10.81 8.38 7.98
CA GLY A 115 -11.05 9.57 7.14
C GLY A 115 -10.50 9.39 5.72
N ASN A 116 -10.68 10.40 4.87
CA ASN A 116 -10.21 10.38 3.49
C ASN A 116 -8.86 11.09 3.28
N VAL A 117 -8.52 12.09 4.11
CA VAL A 117 -7.25 12.81 4.03
C VAL A 117 -6.62 12.98 5.41
N VAL A 118 -5.37 12.60 5.57
CA VAL A 118 -4.62 12.62 6.83
C VAL A 118 -3.38 13.48 6.71
N ASN A 119 -3.06 14.21 7.78
CA ASN A 119 -1.76 14.85 7.93
C ASN A 119 -0.73 13.84 8.45
N ILE A 120 0.31 13.58 7.67
CA ILE A 120 1.32 12.54 7.94
C ILE A 120 2.25 12.86 9.11
N GLN A 121 2.28 14.11 9.57
CA GLN A 121 3.10 14.52 10.71
C GLN A 121 2.30 14.48 12.02
N THR A 122 1.04 14.91 12.00
CA THR A 122 0.22 14.95 13.21
C THR A 122 -0.68 13.74 13.40
N GLY A 123 -0.92 12.95 12.35
CA GLY A 123 -1.90 11.87 12.34
C GLY A 123 -3.35 12.35 12.34
N GLN A 124 -3.60 13.66 12.23
CA GLN A 124 -4.96 14.19 12.25
C GLN A 124 -5.63 14.07 10.88
N TRP A 125 -6.89 13.62 10.89
CA TRP A 125 -7.74 13.64 9.72
C TRP A 125 -8.14 15.08 9.36
N VAL A 126 -7.62 15.56 8.23
CA VAL A 126 -8.03 16.84 7.61
C VAL A 126 -9.33 16.64 6.85
N GLY A 127 -9.41 15.56 6.09
CA GLY A 127 -10.63 15.06 5.48
C GLY A 127 -11.26 13.97 6.36
N LYS A 128 -12.42 14.28 6.94
CA LYS A 128 -13.14 13.39 7.87
C LYS A 128 -14.28 12.62 7.21
N GLN A 129 -14.44 12.75 5.90
CA GLN A 129 -15.47 12.00 5.19
C GLN A 129 -15.03 10.55 5.10
N SER A 130 -15.87 9.65 5.60
CA SER A 130 -15.66 8.20 5.49
C SER A 130 -16.54 7.64 4.38
N GLY A 131 -15.99 6.71 3.60
CA GLY A 131 -16.72 6.06 2.53
C GLY A 131 -15.92 4.95 1.85
N LEU A 132 -16.53 4.42 0.79
CA LEU A 132 -15.94 3.42 -0.11
C LEU A 132 -15.52 4.02 -1.45
N GLY A 133 -15.58 5.34 -1.59
CA GLY A 133 -15.28 6.05 -2.82
C GLY A 133 -13.81 6.44 -2.95
N ALA A 134 -13.57 7.34 -3.90
CA ALA A 134 -12.24 7.82 -4.25
C ALA A 134 -11.44 8.32 -3.03
N GLY A 135 -10.21 7.84 -2.91
CA GLY A 135 -9.29 8.21 -1.82
C GLY A 135 -9.32 7.28 -0.61
N MET A 136 -10.19 6.26 -0.61
CA MET A 136 -10.30 5.28 0.49
C MET A 136 -10.51 3.84 0.01
N ASP A 137 -11.19 3.65 -1.12
CA ASP A 137 -11.51 2.37 -1.77
C ASP A 137 -10.45 1.25 -1.61
N SER A 138 -9.29 1.46 -2.22
CA SER A 138 -8.24 0.45 -2.38
C SER A 138 -7.53 0.10 -1.08
N PHE A 139 -7.64 0.93 -0.03
CA PHE A 139 -7.12 0.57 1.29
C PHE A 139 -7.76 -0.72 1.78
N TYR A 140 -9.09 -0.82 1.71
CA TYR A 140 -9.81 -2.02 2.15
C TYR A 140 -9.54 -3.22 1.23
N GLU A 141 -9.48 -2.97 -0.07
CA GLU A 141 -9.14 -3.99 -1.07
C GLU A 141 -7.77 -4.62 -0.80
N TYR A 142 -6.77 -3.79 -0.45
CA TYR A 142 -5.40 -4.24 -0.24
C TYR A 142 -5.25 -5.07 1.03
N LEU A 143 -6.04 -4.82 2.08
CA LEU A 143 -6.07 -5.68 3.28
C LEU A 143 -6.51 -7.12 2.94
N LEU A 144 -7.53 -7.28 2.10
CA LEU A 144 -7.97 -8.60 1.67
C LEU A 144 -6.99 -9.24 0.69
N LYS A 145 -6.51 -8.48 -0.30
CA LYS A 145 -5.53 -8.98 -1.29
C LYS A 145 -4.23 -9.41 -0.64
N SER A 146 -3.71 -8.64 0.32
CA SER A 146 -2.48 -8.98 1.02
C SER A 146 -2.65 -10.24 1.85
N TYR A 147 -3.80 -10.44 2.52
CA TYR A 147 -4.08 -11.72 3.19
C TYR A 147 -4.07 -12.90 2.22
N ILE A 148 -4.75 -12.78 1.06
CA ILE A 148 -4.80 -13.85 0.06
C ILE A 148 -3.40 -14.18 -0.47
N LEU A 149 -2.58 -13.17 -0.75
CA LEU A 149 -1.25 -13.34 -1.32
C LEU A 149 -0.20 -13.81 -0.31
N PHE A 150 -0.30 -13.34 0.93
CA PHE A 150 0.78 -13.45 1.91
C PHE A 150 0.44 -14.32 3.12
N GLY A 151 -0.85 -14.59 3.37
CA GLY A 151 -1.33 -15.42 4.47
C GLY A 151 -1.38 -14.71 5.83
N GLU A 152 -1.15 -13.40 5.88
CA GLU A 152 -1.05 -12.65 7.13
C GLU A 152 -2.43 -12.45 7.79
N LYS A 153 -2.65 -13.13 8.92
CA LYS A 153 -3.94 -13.09 9.64
C LYS A 153 -4.30 -11.69 10.15
N GLU A 154 -3.31 -10.83 10.38
CA GLU A 154 -3.54 -9.44 10.79
C GLU A 154 -4.29 -8.67 9.71
N ASP A 155 -3.90 -8.83 8.44
CA ASP A 155 -4.53 -8.14 7.31
C ASP A 155 -5.99 -8.56 7.14
N TYR A 156 -6.29 -9.86 7.30
CA TYR A 156 -7.67 -10.36 7.31
C TYR A 156 -8.50 -9.80 8.46
N ARG A 157 -7.94 -9.75 9.67
CA ARG A 157 -8.63 -9.16 10.84
C ARG A 157 -8.96 -7.69 10.60
N MET A 158 -8.03 -6.93 10.03
CA MET A 158 -8.26 -5.53 9.67
C MET A 158 -9.39 -5.42 8.63
N PHE A 159 -9.35 -6.24 7.58
CA PHE A 159 -10.40 -6.27 6.58
C PHE A 159 -11.78 -6.61 7.17
N SER A 160 -11.90 -7.67 7.96
CA SER A 160 -13.15 -8.09 8.58
C SER A 160 -13.72 -7.00 9.50
N ALA A 161 -12.90 -6.40 10.35
CA ALA A 161 -13.33 -5.31 11.23
C ALA A 161 -13.80 -4.08 10.44
N ALA A 162 -13.08 -3.70 9.37
CA ALA A 162 -13.50 -2.61 8.50
C ALA A 162 -14.84 -2.92 7.81
N TYR A 163 -15.00 -4.15 7.31
CA TYR A 163 -16.23 -4.61 6.66
C TYR A 163 -17.45 -4.50 7.60
N GLU A 164 -17.32 -4.93 8.86
CA GLU A 164 -18.36 -4.79 9.87
C GLU A 164 -18.71 -3.32 10.17
N SER A 165 -17.70 -2.45 10.35
CA SER A 165 -17.92 -1.01 10.54
C SER A 165 -18.64 -0.38 9.34
N ILE A 166 -18.22 -0.72 8.12
CA ILE A 166 -18.82 -0.24 6.87
C ILE A 166 -20.29 -0.68 6.78
N GLN A 167 -20.60 -1.95 7.05
CA GLN A 167 -21.97 -2.45 7.04
C GLN A 167 -22.86 -1.74 8.07
N SER A 168 -22.30 -1.39 9.23
CA SER A 168 -23.04 -0.77 10.34
C SER A 168 -23.31 0.73 10.13
N HIS A 169 -22.38 1.44 9.50
CA HIS A 169 -22.40 2.91 9.45
C HIS A 169 -22.64 3.52 8.06
N LEU A 170 -22.35 2.78 6.98
CA LEU A 170 -22.50 3.30 5.61
C LEU A 170 -23.73 2.75 4.89
N ARG A 171 -24.50 1.84 5.50
CA ARG A 171 -25.79 1.37 4.97
C ARG A 171 -26.92 2.32 5.35
N ARG A 172 -27.12 3.38 4.56
CA ARG A 172 -28.45 3.99 4.33
C ARG A 172 -28.56 4.49 2.90
N GLY A 173 -29.14 3.63 2.06
CA GLY A 173 -29.82 3.94 0.81
C GLY A 173 -31.09 3.10 0.78
#